data_AF-A0A3B0XSG8-F1
#
_entry.id   AF-A0A3B0XSG8-F1
#
_cell.length_a   1.000
_cell.length_b   1.000
_cell.length_c   1.000
_cell.angle_alpha   90.00
_cell.angle_beta   90.00
_cell.angle_gamma   90.00
#
_symmetry.space_group_name_H-M   'P 1'
#
loop_
_entity.id
_entity.type
_entity.pdbx_description
1 polymer ?
#
loop_
_entity_poly.entity_id
_entity_poly.type
_entity_poly.pdbx_seq_one_letter_code
_entity_poly.pdbx_strand_id
1 'polypeptide(L)'
;MQKSYPFFIAVWSLMLIIFYSENIKSENSDSLMGVYEYVYEYNSEGLIENHYIEIKEKNGNISGVYYGTSDDFDEAREGYLPGFFKAEMKNIKITAKNIIFEIYVSNADMYKKPITPLKKEKENPLWGVGGKKSKRIYSGDISAGIIMIKTKGFDPRKFKKVSANKK
;
A
#
# COMPACT_ATOMS: atom_id res chain seq x y z
N MET A 1 -46.39 48.32 38.99
CA MET A 1 -45.84 48.15 37.63
C MET A 1 -44.43 47.61 37.76
N GLN A 2 -44.27 46.30 37.64
CA GLN A 2 -42.99 45.60 37.79
C GLN A 2 -42.69 44.98 36.42
N LYS A 3 -41.67 45.49 35.72
CA LYS A 3 -41.24 44.94 34.43
C LYS A 3 -40.28 43.78 34.71
N SER A 4 -40.72 42.55 34.46
CA SER A 4 -39.82 41.41 34.35
C SER A 4 -39.25 41.37 32.94
N TYR A 5 -37.94 41.18 32.83
CA TYR A 5 -37.29 40.74 31.60
C TYR A 5 -37.14 39.22 31.67
N PRO A 6 -37.51 38.44 30.64
CA PRO A 6 -37.07 37.07 30.57
C PRO A 6 -35.61 37.04 30.09
N PHE A 7 -34.77 36.43 30.92
CA PHE A 7 -33.45 35.93 30.60
C PHE A 7 -33.55 35.07 29.33
N PHE A 8 -33.02 35.56 28.21
CA PHE A 8 -32.94 34.77 26.99
C PHE A 8 -31.83 33.71 27.13
N ILE A 9 -32.23 32.48 26.85
CA ILE A 9 -31.46 31.24 26.93
C ILE A 9 -30.28 31.31 25.94
N ALA A 10 -29.07 31.60 26.44
CA ALA A 10 -27.83 31.47 25.70
C ALA A 10 -27.16 30.13 26.02
N VAL A 11 -27.82 29.01 25.72
CA VAL A 11 -27.18 27.68 25.82
C VAL A 11 -27.71 26.76 24.71
N TRP A 12 -27.54 27.15 23.44
CA TRP A 12 -27.78 26.25 22.30
C TRP A 12 -26.75 26.48 21.18
N SER A 13 -25.46 26.57 21.54
CA SER A 13 -24.38 26.67 20.54
C SER A 13 -23.12 25.85 20.85
N LEU A 14 -23.15 24.95 21.83
CA LEU A 14 -21.97 24.10 22.13
C LEU A 14 -22.28 22.59 22.17
N MET A 15 -23.42 22.18 21.62
CA MET A 15 -23.78 20.77 21.43
C MET A 15 -24.17 20.45 19.98
N LEU A 16 -23.55 21.15 19.02
CA LEU A 16 -23.62 20.78 17.59
C LEU A 16 -22.24 20.58 16.94
N ILE A 17 -21.14 20.72 17.69
CA ILE A 17 -19.79 20.48 17.16
C ILE A 17 -19.25 19.10 17.55
N ILE A 18 -19.81 18.45 18.58
CA ILE A 18 -19.25 17.16 19.09
C ILE A 18 -19.84 15.93 18.36
N PHE A 19 -20.94 16.06 17.62
CA PHE A 19 -21.50 14.93 16.85
C PHE A 19 -21.01 14.85 15.38
N TYR A 20 -20.16 15.79 14.93
CA TYR A 20 -19.64 15.78 13.55
C TYR A 20 -18.21 15.26 13.40
N SER A 21 -17.58 14.76 14.47
CA SER A 21 -16.22 14.21 14.38
C SER A 21 -16.15 12.70 14.14
N GLU A 22 -17.27 11.97 14.16
CA GLU A 22 -17.25 10.49 14.08
C GLU A 22 -17.63 9.90 12.72
N ASN A 23 -17.97 10.70 11.71
CA ASN A 23 -18.34 10.18 10.38
C ASN A 23 -17.62 10.89 9.23
N ILE A 24 -16.28 10.89 9.28
CA ILE A 24 -15.46 11.01 8.06
C ILE A 24 -14.71 9.69 7.87
N LYS A 25 -15.44 8.58 7.76
CA LYS A 25 -14.90 7.44 7.01
C LYS A 25 -14.94 7.91 5.55
N SER A 26 -13.82 8.47 5.07
CA SER A 26 -13.78 9.14 3.77
C SER A 26 -14.26 8.17 2.69
N GLU A 27 -15.17 8.59 1.81
CA GLU A 27 -15.61 7.83 0.62
C GLU A 27 -14.44 7.24 -0.20
N ASN A 28 -13.22 7.77 -0.03
CA ASN A 28 -12.01 7.26 -0.67
C ASN A 28 -11.39 6.01 -0.03
N SER A 29 -11.66 5.65 1.23
CA SER A 29 -10.97 4.51 1.88
C SER A 29 -11.38 3.17 1.27
N ASP A 30 -12.68 2.97 1.03
CA ASP A 30 -13.20 1.76 0.36
C ASP A 30 -12.73 1.69 -1.09
N SER A 31 -12.54 2.84 -1.74
CA SER A 31 -11.99 2.93 -3.09
C SER A 31 -10.53 2.45 -3.18
N LEU A 32 -9.76 2.55 -2.09
CA LEU A 32 -8.35 2.17 -2.06
C LEU A 32 -8.15 0.66 -1.87
N MET A 33 -9.09 -0.05 -1.26
CA MET A 33 -8.92 -1.48 -0.95
C MET A 33 -8.82 -2.33 -2.20
N GLY A 34 -7.92 -3.32 -2.21
CA GLY A 34 -7.75 -4.26 -3.31
C GLY A 34 -6.29 -4.48 -3.69
N VAL A 35 -6.11 -5.13 -4.85
CA VAL A 35 -4.79 -5.40 -5.43
C VAL A 35 -4.51 -4.38 -6.52
N TYR A 36 -3.28 -3.88 -6.55
CA TYR A 36 -2.74 -3.05 -7.61
C TYR A 36 -1.51 -3.71 -8.21
N GLU A 37 -1.33 -3.55 -9.50
CA GLU A 37 -0.24 -4.15 -10.27
C GLU A 37 0.54 -3.07 -11.01
N TYR A 38 1.86 -3.16 -10.93
CA TYR A 38 2.78 -2.49 -11.83
C TYR A 38 3.38 -3.55 -12.75
N VAL A 39 3.13 -3.39 -14.05
CA VAL A 39 3.68 -4.27 -15.09
C VAL A 39 5.07 -3.78 -15.46
N TYR A 40 6.08 -4.60 -15.18
CA TYR A 40 7.47 -4.25 -15.48
C TYR A 40 7.72 -4.29 -16.99
N GLU A 41 8.38 -3.26 -17.51
CA GLU A 41 8.51 -3.03 -18.95
C GLU A 41 9.44 -4.04 -19.63
N TYR A 42 10.34 -4.68 -18.88
CA TYR A 42 11.31 -5.65 -19.38
C TYR A 42 10.96 -7.11 -19.05
N ASN A 43 9.68 -7.38 -18.74
CA ASN A 43 9.21 -8.75 -18.62
C ASN A 43 9.54 -9.59 -19.87
N SER A 44 9.82 -10.86 -19.64
CA SER A 44 10.00 -11.87 -20.70
C SER A 44 9.09 -13.08 -20.44
N GLU A 45 8.92 -13.94 -21.45
CA GLU A 45 8.06 -15.13 -21.33
C GLU A 45 8.42 -16.04 -20.15
N GLY A 46 9.71 -16.10 -19.78
CA GLY A 46 10.22 -16.92 -18.68
C GLY A 46 10.38 -16.18 -17.35
N LEU A 47 10.25 -14.85 -17.33
CA LEU A 47 10.53 -14.04 -16.16
C LEU A 47 9.58 -12.83 -16.11
N ILE A 48 8.55 -12.98 -15.28
CA ILE A 48 7.58 -11.92 -14.99
C ILE A 48 7.94 -11.27 -13.67
N GLU A 49 8.32 -10.00 -13.75
CA GLU A 49 8.86 -9.20 -12.66
C GLU A 49 7.90 -8.10 -12.22
N ASN A 50 6.59 -8.34 -12.39
CA ASN A 50 5.57 -7.40 -11.95
C ASN A 50 5.62 -7.20 -10.44
N HIS A 51 5.34 -5.97 -10.02
CA HIS A 51 5.20 -5.64 -8.62
C HIS A 51 3.72 -5.52 -8.28
N TYR A 52 3.39 -5.79 -7.02
CA TYR A 52 2.01 -5.68 -6.56
C TYR A 52 1.92 -4.97 -5.21
N ILE A 53 0.80 -4.30 -5.01
CA ILE A 53 0.37 -3.76 -3.73
C ILE A 53 -0.99 -4.37 -3.41
N GLU A 54 -1.11 -5.05 -2.28
CA GLU A 54 -2.40 -5.49 -1.75
C GLU A 54 -2.72 -4.65 -0.52
N ILE A 55 -3.87 -3.97 -0.50
CA ILE A 55 -4.36 -3.17 0.63
C ILE A 55 -5.68 -3.76 1.11
N LYS A 56 -5.79 -4.00 2.42
CA LYS A 56 -6.97 -4.57 3.07
C LYS A 56 -7.36 -3.74 4.28
N GLU A 57 -8.66 -3.69 4.57
CA GLU A 57 -9.19 -3.15 5.82
C GLU A 57 -9.83 -4.30 6.60
N LYS A 58 -9.53 -4.37 7.90
CA LYS A 58 -10.22 -5.26 8.83
C LYS A 58 -10.50 -4.51 10.13
N ASN A 59 -11.77 -4.38 10.48
CA ASN A 59 -12.23 -3.71 11.71
C ASN A 59 -11.66 -2.28 11.84
N GLY A 60 -11.67 -1.51 10.74
CA GLY A 60 -11.13 -0.14 10.71
C GLY A 60 -9.59 -0.04 10.67
N ASN A 61 -8.87 -1.16 10.75
CA ASN A 61 -7.41 -1.18 10.63
C ASN A 61 -7.01 -1.51 9.20
N ILE A 62 -6.21 -0.64 8.59
CA ILE A 62 -5.64 -0.86 7.26
C ILE A 62 -4.33 -1.63 7.40
N SER A 63 -4.18 -2.69 6.59
CA SER A 63 -2.92 -3.39 6.38
C SER A 63 -2.59 -3.44 4.90
N GLY A 64 -1.33 -3.71 4.58
CA GLY A 64 -0.93 -3.89 3.20
C GLY A 64 0.29 -4.78 3.04
N VAL A 65 0.41 -5.37 1.86
CA VAL A 65 1.53 -6.22 1.47
C VAL A 65 2.08 -5.70 0.15
N TYR A 66 3.39 -5.52 0.09
CA TYR A 66 4.12 -5.19 -1.13
C TYR A 66 4.80 -6.44 -1.68
N TYR A 67 4.72 -6.62 -2.99
CA TYR A 67 5.36 -7.70 -3.73
C TYR A 67 6.31 -7.08 -4.73
N GLY A 68 7.56 -7.52 -4.74
CA GLY A 68 8.59 -6.98 -5.62
C GLY A 68 9.78 -7.90 -5.74
N THR A 69 10.87 -7.36 -6.30
CA THR A 69 12.11 -8.09 -6.59
C THR A 69 13.29 -7.52 -5.82
N SER A 70 14.33 -8.32 -5.62
CA SER A 70 15.57 -7.92 -4.92
C SER A 70 16.21 -6.67 -5.51
N ASP A 71 15.98 -6.40 -6.80
CA ASP A 71 16.37 -5.16 -7.48
C ASP A 71 15.92 -3.91 -6.74
N ASP A 72 14.81 -3.94 -6.00
CA ASP A 72 14.41 -2.80 -5.15
C ASP A 72 15.45 -2.45 -4.09
N PHE A 73 16.52 -3.23 -3.93
CA PHE A 73 17.62 -3.07 -2.98
C PHE A 73 19.01 -3.02 -3.61
N ASP A 74 19.13 -3.32 -4.89
CA ASP A 74 20.40 -3.42 -5.61
C ASP A 74 20.53 -2.28 -6.63
N GLU A 75 21.71 -1.65 -6.73
CA GLU A 75 21.94 -0.57 -7.70
C GLU A 75 22.12 -1.11 -9.12
N ALA A 76 22.65 -2.33 -9.26
CA ALA A 76 22.82 -3.03 -10.52
C ALA A 76 22.83 -4.55 -10.29
N ARG A 77 22.34 -5.32 -11.28
CA ARG A 77 22.46 -6.79 -11.29
C ARG A 77 23.86 -7.19 -11.77
N GLU A 78 24.52 -8.08 -11.03
CA GLU A 78 25.83 -8.63 -11.42
C GLU A 78 25.72 -10.16 -11.63
N GLY A 79 25.15 -10.56 -12.77
CA GLY A 79 25.17 -11.96 -13.23
C GLY A 79 24.15 -12.92 -12.60
N TYR A 80 23.08 -12.42 -12.00
CA TYR A 80 22.01 -13.24 -11.41
C TYR A 80 20.60 -12.72 -11.77
N LEU A 81 19.62 -13.62 -11.73
CA LEU A 81 18.19 -13.26 -11.74
C LEU A 81 17.76 -12.81 -10.34
N PRO A 82 16.84 -11.85 -10.22
CA PRO A 82 16.47 -11.32 -8.93
C PRO A 82 15.68 -12.32 -8.10
N GLY A 83 15.74 -12.12 -6.78
CA GLY A 83 14.87 -12.81 -5.84
C GLY A 83 13.51 -12.11 -5.76
N PHE A 84 12.43 -12.87 -5.65
CA PHE A 84 11.08 -12.34 -5.47
C PHE A 84 10.69 -12.38 -4.01
N PHE A 85 9.99 -11.36 -3.52
CA PHE A 85 9.55 -11.32 -2.14
C PHE A 85 8.12 -10.81 -2.01
N LYS A 86 7.53 -11.07 -0.85
CA LYS A 86 6.38 -10.33 -0.33
C LYS A 86 6.73 -9.79 1.04
N ALA A 87 6.35 -8.56 1.34
CA ALA A 87 6.67 -7.89 2.58
C ALA A 87 5.46 -7.16 3.14
N GLU A 88 5.19 -7.36 4.42
CA GLU A 88 4.20 -6.58 5.15
C GLU A 88 4.62 -5.10 5.16
N MET A 89 3.72 -4.23 4.76
CA MET A 89 3.90 -2.79 4.85
C MET A 89 3.85 -2.38 6.32
N LYS A 90 4.89 -1.70 6.78
CA LYS A 90 5.02 -1.16 8.13
C LYS A 90 4.84 0.35 8.11
N ASN A 91 4.43 0.92 9.25
CA ASN A 91 4.27 2.37 9.42
C ASN A 91 3.40 3.01 8.32
N ILE A 92 2.33 2.31 7.92
CA ILE A 92 1.43 2.74 6.85
C ILE A 92 0.75 4.05 7.27
N LYS A 93 0.88 5.08 6.45
CA LYS A 93 0.15 6.34 6.57
C LYS A 93 -0.59 6.58 5.26
N ILE A 94 -1.92 6.60 5.33
CA ILE A 94 -2.79 6.83 4.18
C ILE A 94 -3.62 8.08 4.42
N THR A 95 -3.68 8.93 3.41
CA THR A 95 -4.59 10.08 3.31
C THR A 95 -5.43 9.91 2.03
N ALA A 96 -6.36 10.82 1.77
CA ALA A 96 -7.16 10.79 0.54
C ALA A 96 -6.32 10.82 -0.76
N LYS A 97 -5.09 11.35 -0.72
CA LYS A 97 -4.25 11.56 -1.91
C LYS A 97 -2.89 10.90 -1.85
N ASN A 98 -2.47 10.38 -0.70
CA ASN A 98 -1.10 9.89 -0.51
C ASN A 98 -1.07 8.63 0.33
N ILE A 99 -0.11 7.76 0.03
CA ILE A 99 0.28 6.62 0.86
C ILE A 99 1.79 6.68 1.14
N ILE A 100 2.18 6.36 2.36
CA ILE A 100 3.59 6.17 2.76
C ILE A 100 3.67 4.87 3.55
N PHE A 101 4.68 4.06 3.26
CA PHE A 101 4.94 2.84 4.02
C PHE A 101 6.41 2.45 3.95
N GLU A 102 6.80 1.55 4.85
CA GLU A 102 8.11 0.94 4.87
C GLU A 102 7.99 -0.56 4.65
N ILE A 103 9.01 -1.18 4.06
CA ILE A 103 9.16 -2.63 4.04
C ILE A 103 10.51 -3.02 4.61
N TYR A 104 10.55 -4.23 5.14
CA TYR A 104 11.75 -4.89 5.62
C TYR A 104 11.79 -6.28 5.00
N VAL A 105 12.87 -6.58 4.30
CA VAL A 105 13.07 -7.87 3.61
C VAL A 105 14.40 -8.44 4.03
N SER A 106 14.42 -9.73 4.30
CA SER A 106 15.64 -10.51 4.47
C SER A 106 15.70 -11.61 3.40
N ASN A 107 16.85 -12.26 3.26
CA ASN A 107 17.01 -13.34 2.28
C ASN A 107 16.10 -14.54 2.55
N ALA A 108 15.70 -14.74 3.82
CA ALA A 108 14.75 -15.77 4.20
C ALA A 108 13.34 -15.50 3.63
N ASP A 109 13.08 -14.27 3.19
CA ASP A 109 11.82 -13.83 2.59
C ASP A 109 11.90 -13.77 1.05
N MET A 110 13.02 -14.20 0.45
CA MET A 110 13.27 -14.12 -0.98
C MET A 110 13.24 -15.50 -1.66
N TYR A 111 12.63 -15.55 -2.83
CA TYR A 111 12.29 -16.77 -3.53
C TYR A 111 12.71 -16.72 -5.00
N LYS A 112 12.91 -17.89 -5.62
CA LYS A 112 13.39 -17.97 -7.02
C LYS A 112 12.35 -17.65 -8.08
N LYS A 113 11.06 -17.82 -7.77
CA LYS A 113 9.95 -17.59 -8.71
C LYS A 113 9.08 -16.41 -8.27
N PRO A 114 8.34 -15.77 -9.19
CA PRO A 114 7.43 -14.68 -8.87
C PRO A 114 6.45 -15.03 -7.76
N ILE A 115 6.23 -14.07 -6.86
CA ILE A 115 5.19 -14.14 -5.82
C ILE A 115 4.19 -13.04 -6.11
N THR A 116 2.93 -13.43 -6.24
CA THR A 116 1.83 -12.52 -6.57
C THR A 116 0.62 -12.79 -5.67
N PRO A 117 -0.19 -11.77 -5.33
CA PRO A 117 -1.48 -11.96 -4.66
C PRO A 117 -2.52 -12.68 -5.53
N LEU A 118 -2.31 -12.76 -6.86
CA LEU A 118 -3.30 -13.28 -7.81
C LEU A 118 -3.27 -14.81 -7.93
N LYS A 119 -2.11 -15.43 -7.72
CA LYS A 119 -1.91 -16.87 -7.87
C LYS A 119 -0.95 -17.37 -6.81
N LYS A 120 -1.35 -18.44 -6.12
CA LYS A 120 -0.45 -19.15 -5.21
C LYS A 120 0.38 -20.16 -6.00
N GLU A 121 1.69 -20.04 -5.90
CA GLU A 121 2.61 -21.07 -6.37
C GLU A 121 2.65 -22.23 -5.37
N LYS A 122 2.62 -23.48 -5.87
CA LYS A 122 2.65 -24.67 -5.01
C LYS A 122 4.01 -24.86 -4.34
N GLU A 123 5.07 -24.55 -5.07
CA GLU A 123 6.46 -24.67 -4.61
C GLU A 123 7.28 -23.49 -5.13
N ASN A 124 7.95 -22.81 -4.20
CA ASN A 124 8.86 -21.72 -4.52
C ASN A 124 10.08 -21.82 -3.60
N PRO A 125 11.24 -22.29 -4.08
CA PRO A 125 12.44 -22.41 -3.27
C PRO A 125 13.02 -21.03 -2.93
N LEU A 126 13.76 -20.96 -1.82
CA LEU A 126 14.48 -19.74 -1.44
C LEU A 126 15.52 -19.36 -2.50
N TRP A 127 15.69 -18.06 -2.71
CA TRP A 127 16.59 -17.52 -3.73
C TRP A 127 18.06 -17.80 -3.42
N GLY A 128 18.49 -17.51 -2.18
CA GLY A 128 19.80 -17.90 -1.64
C GLY A 128 21.01 -17.06 -2.09
N VAL A 129 20.81 -16.04 -2.93
CA VAL A 129 21.91 -15.18 -3.45
C VAL A 129 22.03 -13.86 -2.67
N GLY A 130 20.92 -13.30 -2.18
CA GLY A 130 20.93 -12.10 -1.35
C GLY A 130 21.60 -12.34 0.00
N GLY A 131 22.22 -11.30 0.58
CA GLY A 131 23.02 -11.37 1.81
C GLY A 131 22.63 -10.39 2.93
N LYS A 132 21.64 -9.51 2.73
CA LYS A 132 21.43 -8.38 3.65
C LYS A 132 19.96 -8.18 4.02
N LYS A 133 19.72 -7.81 5.28
CA LYS A 133 18.44 -7.23 5.70
C LYS A 133 18.34 -5.84 5.08
N SER A 134 17.31 -5.62 4.31
CA SER A 134 17.13 -4.39 3.56
C SER A 134 15.83 -3.70 3.96
N LYS A 135 15.92 -2.38 4.15
CA LYS A 135 14.78 -1.50 4.42
C LYS A 135 14.56 -0.62 3.20
N ARG A 136 13.31 -0.46 2.77
CA ARG A 136 12.92 0.53 1.76
C ARG A 136 11.70 1.31 2.23
N ILE A 137 11.70 2.60 1.92
CA ILE A 137 10.58 3.50 2.18
C ILE A 137 9.97 3.87 0.84
N TYR A 138 8.65 3.79 0.76
CA TYR A 138 7.86 4.16 -0.40
C TYR A 138 6.92 5.28 -0.04
N SER A 139 6.77 6.23 -0.95
CA SER A 139 5.68 7.20 -0.94
C SER A 139 4.92 7.06 -2.25
N GLY A 140 3.65 7.43 -2.27
CA GLY A 140 2.94 7.46 -3.53
C GLY A 140 1.70 8.32 -3.52
N ASP A 141 1.35 8.79 -4.72
CA ASP A 141 0.16 9.58 -4.97
C ASP A 141 -1.00 8.66 -5.36
N ILE A 142 -2.14 8.82 -4.69
CA ILE A 142 -3.36 8.06 -4.95
C ILE A 142 -4.26 8.89 -5.86
N SER A 143 -4.71 8.27 -6.94
CA SER A 143 -5.78 8.77 -7.80
C SER A 143 -6.69 7.60 -8.18
N ALA A 144 -7.89 7.86 -8.68
CA ALA A 144 -8.92 6.84 -8.90
C ALA A 144 -8.37 5.55 -9.56
N GLY A 145 -8.22 4.48 -8.76
CA GLY A 145 -7.71 3.18 -9.20
C GLY A 145 -6.21 3.13 -9.54
N ILE A 146 -5.41 4.14 -9.18
CA ILE A 146 -3.97 4.23 -9.48
C ILE A 146 -3.21 4.64 -8.21
N ILE A 147 -2.07 3.99 -7.97
CA ILE A 147 -1.08 4.42 -6.98
C ILE A 147 0.25 4.66 -7.72
N MET A 148 0.70 5.91 -7.75
CA MET A 148 2.00 6.28 -8.31
C MET A 148 3.06 6.19 -7.21
N ILE A 149 3.78 5.08 -7.15
CA ILE A 149 4.79 4.84 -6.13
C ILE A 149 6.13 5.46 -6.54
N LYS A 150 6.77 6.12 -5.59
CA LYS A 150 8.09 6.73 -5.68
C LYS A 150 8.98 6.13 -4.59
N THR A 151 10.21 5.82 -4.95
CA THR A 151 11.25 5.44 -3.99
C THR A 151 12.61 5.89 -4.48
N LYS A 152 13.58 6.01 -3.57
CA LYS A 152 14.92 6.50 -3.90
C LYS A 152 15.62 5.53 -4.85
N GLY A 153 16.16 6.06 -5.95
CA GLY A 153 16.97 5.31 -6.92
C GLY A 153 16.18 4.69 -8.07
N PHE A 154 14.86 4.91 -8.14
CA PHE A 154 14.00 4.35 -9.17
C PHE A 154 13.04 5.41 -9.73
N ASP A 155 12.70 5.25 -11.00
CA ASP A 155 11.63 6.02 -11.61
C ASP A 155 10.27 5.71 -10.95
N PRO A 156 9.32 6.67 -10.96
CA PRO A 156 7.99 6.44 -10.41
C PRO A 156 7.27 5.27 -11.10
N ARG A 157 6.71 4.36 -10.32
CA ARG A 157 5.99 3.18 -10.80
C ARG A 157 4.49 3.40 -10.73
N LYS A 158 3.80 3.14 -11.84
CA LYS A 158 2.35 3.30 -11.95
C LYS A 158 1.64 1.98 -11.65
N PHE A 159 1.16 1.82 -10.41
CA PHE A 159 0.34 0.68 -10.03
C PHE A 159 -1.11 0.93 -10.39
N LYS A 160 -1.74 0.05 -11.16
CA LYS A 160 -3.16 0.10 -11.53
C LYS A 160 -3.95 -0.93 -10.74
N LYS A 161 -5.13 -0.56 -10.27
CA LYS A 161 -6.02 -1.47 -9.54
C LYS A 161 -6.42 -2.62 -10.45
N VAL A 162 -6.19 -3.84 -10.00
CA VAL A 162 -6.63 -5.05 -10.67
C VAL A 162 -8.14 -5.15 -10.46
N SER A 163 -8.89 -5.22 -11.56
CA SER A 163 -10.33 -5.46 -11.50
C SER A 163 -10.59 -6.75 -10.72
N ALA A 164 -11.45 -6.70 -9.71
CA ALA A 164 -11.91 -7.90 -9.05
C ALA A 164 -12.60 -8.76 -10.12
N ASN A 165 -11.96 -9.85 -10.53
CA ASN A 165 -12.65 -10.87 -11.29
C ASN A 165 -13.80 -11.34 -10.40
N LYS A 166 -15.03 -11.00 -10.79
CA LYS A 166 -16.23 -11.63 -10.25
C LYS A 166 -16.05 -13.12 -10.49
N LYS A 167 -15.65 -13.85 -9.45
CA LYS A 167 -15.78 -15.30 -9.42
C LYS A 167 -17.26 -15.66 -9.33
#